data_AF-A0A2D7W557-F1
#
_entry.id   AF-A0A2D7W557-F1
#
_cell.length_a   1.000
_cell.length_b   1.000
_cell.length_c   1.000
_cell.angle_alpha   90.00
_cell.angle_beta   90.00
_cell.angle_gamma   90.00
#
_symmetry.space_group_name_H-M   'P 1'
#
loop_
_entity.id
_entity.type
_entity.pdbx_description
1 polymer ?
#
loop_
_entity_poly.entity_id
_entity_poly.type
_entity_poly.pdbx_seq_one_letter_code
_entity_poly.pdbx_strand_id
1 'polypeptide(L)' 'MPTYEYACSSCDTTHDIVQKMTDPTLTECPVCGEPT' A
#
# COMPACT_ATOMS: atom_id res chain seq x y z
N MET A 1 3.91 -13.76 7.34
CA MET A 1 3.91 -12.29 7.54
C MET A 1 2.51 -11.78 7.22
N PRO A 2 2.00 -10.74 7.90
CA PRO A 2 0.71 -10.17 7.56
C PRO A 2 0.75 -9.53 6.17
N THR A 3 -0.31 -9.74 5.40
CA THR A 3 -0.59 -9.01 4.16
C THR A 3 -1.49 -7.83 4.52
N TYR A 4 -1.05 -6.64 4.17
CA TYR A 4 -1.83 -5.42 4.30
C TYR A 4 -2.42 -5.07 2.95
N GLU A 5 -3.71 -4.79 2.94
CA GLU A 5 -4.44 -4.38 1.75
C GLU A 5 -4.46 -2.86 1.70
N TYR A 6 -3.87 -2.30 0.65
CA TYR A 6 -3.83 -0.85 0.40
C TYR A 6 -4.75 -0.53 -0.77
N ALA A 7 -5.74 0.33 -0.53
CA ALA A 7 -6.60 0.87 -1.58
C ALA A 7 -6.12 2.29 -1.92
N CYS A 8 -5.67 2.49 -3.16
CA CYS A 8 -5.28 3.81 -3.62
C CYS A 8 -6.47 4.53 -4.26
N SER A 9 -6.83 5.71 -3.73
CA SER A 9 -7.93 6.52 -4.25
C SER A 9 -7.60 7.25 -5.56
N SER A 10 -6.32 7.39 -5.92
CA SER A 10 -5.92 8.06 -7.16
C SER A 10 -6.02 7.15 -8.38
N CYS A 11 -5.67 5.86 -8.22
CA CYS A 11 -5.74 4.88 -9.30
C CYS A 11 -6.84 3.84 -9.13
N ASP A 12 -7.66 3.95 -8.08
CA ASP A 12 -8.79 3.05 -7.76
C ASP A 12 -8.39 1.56 -7.77
N THR A 13 -7.16 1.25 -7.36
CA THR A 13 -6.63 -0.11 -7.30
C THR A 13 -6.34 -0.54 -5.87
N THR A 14 -6.69 -1.79 -5.58
CA THR A 14 -6.33 -2.48 -4.34
C THR A 14 -5.04 -3.27 -4.54
N HIS A 15 -4.18 -3.25 -3.52
CA HIS A 15 -2.88 -3.90 -3.54
C HIS A 15 -2.65 -4.69 -2.28
N ASP A 16 -2.31 -5.97 -2.46
CA ASP A 16 -1.91 -6.85 -1.38
C ASP A 16 -0.40 -6.76 -1.17
N ILE A 17 0.01 -6.12 -0.08
CA ILE A 17 1.42 -5.91 0.22
C ILE A 17 1.78 -6.70 1.46
N VAL A 18 2.73 -7.60 1.31
CA VAL A 18 3.33 -8.32 2.43
C VAL A 18 4.26 -7.34 3.16
N GLN A 19 3.81 -6.81 4.29
CA GLN A 19 4.64 -5.96 5.15
C GLN A 19 4.86 -6.61 6.51
N LYS A 20 5.99 -6.29 7.13
CA LYS A 20 6.21 -6.64 8.54
C LYS A 20 5.45 -5.63 9.38
N MET A 21 4.90 -6.05 10.51
CA MET A 21 4.22 -5.14 11.44
C MET A 21 5.13 -4.01 11.97
N THR A 22 6.44 -4.18 11.90
CA THR A 22 7.43 -3.19 12.36
C THR A 22 7.87 -2.24 11.26
N ASP A 23 7.54 -2.53 10.00
CA ASP A 23 7.85 -1.64 8.89
C ASP A 23 6.88 -0.45 8.89
N PRO A 24 7.33 0.74 8.46
CA PRO A 24 6.47 1.91 8.33
C PRO A 24 5.38 1.66 7.30
N THR A 25 4.19 2.19 7.58
CA THR A 25 3.04 2.13 6.67
C THR A 25 3.41 2.72 5.31
N LEU A 26 3.05 2.02 4.24
CA LEU A 26 3.26 2.52 2.89
C LEU A 26 2.47 3.82 2.69
N THR A 27 3.18 4.93 2.51
CA THR A 27 2.59 6.25 2.23
C THR A 27 2.54 6.56 0.74
N GLU A 28 3.20 5.77 -0.09
CA GLU A 28 3.27 5.95 -1.54
C GLU A 28 2.66 4.74 -2.23
N CYS A 29 1.76 4.97 -3.17
CA CYS A 29 1.21 3.89 -3.98
C CYS A 29 2.28 3.36 -4.94
N PRO A 30 2.61 2.05 -4.95
CA PRO A 30 3.66 1.50 -5.81
C PRO A 30 3.28 1.48 -7.30
N VAL A 31 2.03 1.80 -7.64
CA VAL A 31 1.52 1.79 -9.01
C VAL A 31 1.52 3.18 -9.64
N CYS A 32 0.98 4.19 -8.93
CA CYS A 32 0.92 5.56 -9.46
C CYS A 32 1.99 6.49 -8.89
N GLY A 33 2.66 6.11 -7.80
CA GLY A 33 3.64 6.96 -7.12
C GLY A 33 3.03 8.16 -6.37
N GLU A 34 1.70 8.22 -6.26
CA GLU A 34 1.02 9.26 -5.48
C GLU A 34 0.96 8.89 -4.00
N PRO A 35 0.97 9.91 -3.11
CA PRO A 35 0.73 9.69 -1.70
C PRO A 35 -0.75 9.33 -1.48
N THR A 36 -0.99 8.15 -0.91
CA THR A 36 -2.33 7.64 -0.57
C THR A 36 -2.95 8.38 0.61
#